data_AF-A0A849PXP5-F1
#
_entry.id   AF-A0A849PXP5-F1
#
_cell.length_a   1.000
_cell.length_b   1.000
_cell.length_c   1.000
_cell.angle_alpha   90.00
_cell.angle_beta   90.00
_cell.angle_gamma   90.00
#
_symmetry.space_group_name_H-M   'P 1'
#
loop_
_entity.id
_entity.type
_entity.pdbx_description
1 polymer ?
#
loop_
_entity_poly.entity_id
_entity_poly.type
_entity_poly.pdbx_seq_one_letter_code
_entity_poly.pdbx_strand_id
1 'polypeptide(L)' 'MGEYEDTIKDIEESLGIVPGFMKALPKEALIQDWPLFKRYTLEETDIPAKYRELMSLAVAANLKCPYCQLF' A
#
# COMPACT_ATOMS: atom_id res chain seq x y z
N MET A 1 10.34 16.73 -12.61
CA MET A 1 9.59 16.47 -11.36
C MET A 1 10.47 15.57 -10.51
N GLY A 2 10.42 15.68 -9.18
CA GLY A 2 11.21 14.81 -8.32
C GLY A 2 10.57 13.43 -8.20
N GLU A 3 11.37 12.42 -7.88
CA GLU A 3 10.94 11.01 -7.75
C GLU A 3 9.81 10.83 -6.72
N TYR A 4 9.79 11.68 -5.68
CA TYR A 4 8.72 11.71 -4.69
C TYR A 4 7.39 12.24 -5.26
N GLU A 5 7.41 13.33 -6.01
CA GLU A 5 6.18 13.89 -6.61
C GLU A 5 5.59 12.94 -7.66
N ASP A 6 6.44 12.25 -8.42
CA ASP A 6 6.02 11.21 -9.37
C ASP A 6 5.38 10.02 -8.64
N THR A 7 5.96 9.59 -7.51
CA THR A 7 5.41 8.53 -6.65
C THR A 7 4.04 8.91 -6.09
N ILE A 8 3.88 10.13 -5.57
CA ILE A 8 2.61 10.62 -5.02
C ILE A 8 1.51 10.66 -6.10
N LYS A 9 1.86 11.12 -7.30
CA LYS A 9 0.93 11.18 -8.42
C LYS A 9 0.46 9.78 -8.82
N ASP A 10 1.37 8.82 -8.90
CA ASP A 10 1.05 7.42 -9.22
C ASP A 10 0.18 6.76 -8.15
N ILE A 11 0.40 7.07 -6.87
CA ILE A 11 -0.48 6.63 -5.76
C ILE A 11 -1.91 7.16 -5.96
N GLU A 12 -2.05 8.46 -6.25
CA GLU A 12 -3.36 9.09 -6.47
C GLU A 12 -4.06 8.54 -7.71
N GLU A 13 -3.34 8.26 -8.79
CA GLU A 13 -3.88 7.62 -10.00
C GLU A 13 -4.32 6.17 -9.74
N SER A 14 -3.57 5.42 -8.90
CA SER A 14 -3.84 4.01 -8.61
C SER A 14 -4.97 3.80 -7.59
N LEU A 15 -5.04 4.65 -6.55
CA LEU A 15 -5.96 4.49 -5.42
C LEU A 15 -7.07 5.55 -5.37
N GLY A 16 -7.00 6.58 -6.22
CA GLY A 16 -7.91 7.74 -6.23
C GLY A 16 -7.65 8.75 -5.12
N ILE A 17 -6.83 8.40 -4.12
CA ILE A 17 -6.38 9.25 -3.01
C ILE A 17 -4.98 8.81 -2.59
N VAL A 18 -4.26 9.68 -1.87
CA VAL A 18 -3.06 9.28 -1.12
C VAL A 18 -3.47 8.90 0.31
N PRO A 19 -3.39 7.61 0.71
CA PRO A 19 -3.77 7.15 2.05
C PRO A 19 -3.00 7.86 3.17
N GLY A 20 -3.63 7.98 4.34
CA GLY A 20 -3.03 8.67 5.49
C GLY A 20 -1.70 8.06 5.95
N PHE A 21 -1.59 6.73 5.97
CA PHE A 21 -0.35 6.06 6.37
C PHE A 21 0.81 6.34 5.41
N MET A 22 0.54 6.46 4.10
CA MET A 22 1.56 6.78 3.09
C MET A 22 2.04 8.22 3.23
N LYS A 23 1.15 9.15 3.58
CA LYS A 23 1.54 10.56 3.87
C LYS A 23 2.45 10.68 5.10
N ALA A 24 2.38 9.72 6.02
CA ALA A 24 3.19 9.72 7.23
C ALA A 24 4.59 9.12 7.05
N LEU A 25 4.85 8.43 5.92
CA LEU A 25 6.15 7.84 5.64
C LEU A 25 7.20 8.91 5.24
N PRO A 26 8.49 8.71 5.60
CA PRO A 26 9.58 9.47 5.00
C PRO A 26 9.54 9.38 3.47
N LYS A 27 9.95 10.43 2.77
CA LYS A 27 9.85 10.50 1.31
C LYS A 27 10.57 9.34 0.62
N GLU A 28 11.77 9.05 1.07
CA GLU A 28 12.63 8.00 0.53
C GLU A 28 12.05 6.61 0.79
N ALA A 29 11.44 6.40 1.95
CA ALA A 29 10.76 5.15 2.27
C ALA A 29 9.54 4.95 1.38
N LEU A 30 8.73 5.98 1.17
CA LEU A 30 7.55 5.89 0.30
C LEU A 30 7.93 5.55 -1.15
N ILE A 31 9.00 6.16 -1.67
CA ILE A 31 9.52 5.87 -3.01
C ILE A 31 9.90 4.39 -3.15
N GLN A 32 10.54 3.81 -2.13
CA GLN A 32 10.98 2.42 -2.15
C GLN A 32 9.85 1.42 -1.89
N ASP A 33 8.92 1.75 -1.00
CA ASP A 33 7.84 0.85 -0.57
C ASP A 33 6.69 0.79 -1.58
N TRP A 34 6.42 1.88 -2.31
CA TRP A 34 5.29 1.95 -3.23
C TRP A 34 5.32 0.90 -4.35
N PRO A 35 6.45 0.65 -5.04
CA PRO A 35 6.54 -0.43 -6.03
C PRO A 35 6.21 -1.81 -5.45
N LEU A 36 6.62 -2.09 -4.21
CA LEU A 36 6.31 -3.35 -3.53
C LEU A 36 4.82 -3.43 -3.19
N PHE A 37 4.25 -2.34 -2.69
CA PHE A 37 2.82 -2.26 -2.37
C PHE A 37 1.96 -2.56 -3.61
N LYS A 38 2.27 -1.93 -4.75
CA LYS A 38 1.56 -2.17 -6.02
C LYS A 38 1.63 -3.64 -6.43
N ARG A 39 2.84 -4.22 -6.45
CA ARG A 39 3.06 -5.60 -6.88
C ARG A 39 2.28 -6.63 -6.08
N TYR A 40 2.24 -6.49 -4.75
CA TYR A 40 1.65 -7.51 -3.89
C TYR A 40 0.19 -7.27 -3.53
N THR A 41 -0.26 -6.01 -3.59
CA THR A 41 -1.63 -5.64 -3.22
C THR A 41 -2.50 -5.48 -4.47
N LEU A 42 -2.04 -4.69 -5.44
CA LEU A 42 -2.87 -4.25 -6.58
C LEU A 42 -2.74 -5.12 -7.83
N GLU A 43 -1.54 -5.64 -8.11
CA GLU A 43 -1.30 -6.44 -9.32
C GLU A 43 -1.86 -7.86 -9.20
N GLU A 44 -2.09 -8.50 -10.35
CA GLU A 44 -2.45 -9.91 -10.40
C GLU A 44 -1.23 -10.79 -10.07
N THR A 45 -1.45 -11.81 -9.25
CA THR A 45 -0.43 -12.81 -8.88
C THR A 45 -1.07 -14.19 -8.92
N ASP A 46 -0.26 -15.24 -8.75
CA ASP A 46 -0.76 -16.62 -8.65
C ASP A 46 -1.78 -16.82 -7.51
N ILE A 47 -1.67 -16.04 -6.43
CA ILE A 47 -2.65 -16.03 -5.34
C ILE A 47 -3.78 -15.05 -5.69
N PRO A 48 -5.05 -15.50 -5.76
CA PRO A 48 -6.18 -14.62 -6.02
C PRO A 48 -6.30 -13.49 -4.98
N ALA A 49 -6.71 -12.30 -5.43
CA ALA A 49 -6.79 -11.09 -4.60
C ALA A 49 -7.52 -11.32 -3.27
N LYS A 50 -8.68 -12.00 -3.28
CA LYS A 50 -9.44 -12.33 -2.06
C LYS A 50 -8.58 -13.03 -0.99
N TYR A 51 -7.72 -13.96 -1.39
CA TYR A 51 -6.90 -14.69 -0.43
C TYR A 51 -5.73 -13.85 0.08
N ARG A 52 -5.14 -13.00 -0.75
CA ARG A 52 -4.10 -12.06 -0.31
C ARG A 52 -4.64 -11.08 0.74
N GLU A 53 -5.82 -10.51 0.50
CA GLU A 53 -6.45 -9.59 1.46
C GLU A 53 -6.79 -10.27 2.80
N LEU A 54 -7.27 -11.52 2.76
CA LEU A 54 -7.51 -12.28 3.99
C LEU A 54 -6.21 -12.61 4.75
N MET A 55 -5.11 -12.86 4.06
CA MET A 55 -3.79 -13.02 4.68
C MET A 55 -3.32 -11.71 5.33
N SER A 56 -3.44 -10.58 4.62
CA SER A 56 -3.12 -9.24 5.15
C SER A 56 -3.95 -8.92 6.39
N LEU A 57 -5.26 -9.19 6.38
CA LEU A 57 -6.15 -8.98 7.52
C LEU A 57 -5.77 -9.86 8.73
N ALA A 58 -5.37 -11.12 8.49
CA ALA A 58 -4.89 -12.00 9.55
C ALA A 58 -3.61 -11.46 10.20
N VAL A 59 -2.66 -10.96 9.40
CA VAL A 59 -1.43 -10.33 9.92
C VAL A 59 -1.76 -9.04 10.68
N ALA A 60 -2.61 -8.18 10.14
CA ALA A 60 -3.07 -6.95 10.78
C ALA A 60 -3.71 -7.19 12.14
N ALA A 61 -4.54 -8.23 12.25
CA ALA A 61 -5.15 -8.63 13.52
C ALA A 61 -4.14 -9.14 14.54
N ASN A 62 -3.14 -9.91 14.10
CA ASN A 62 -2.07 -10.40 14.98
C ASN A 62 -1.16 -9.26 15.48
N LEU A 63 -0.83 -8.30 14.60
CA LEU A 63 -0.07 -7.11 14.96
C LEU A 63 -0.87 -6.07 15.75
N LYS A 64 -2.20 -6.24 15.82
CA LYS A 64 -3.14 -5.30 16.44
C LYS A 64 -3.05 -3.90 15.81
N CYS A 65 -2.95 -3.84 14.47
CA CYS A 65 -2.92 -2.57 13.73
C CYS A 65 -4.36 -2.11 13.42
N PRO A 66 -4.93 -1.08 14.10
CA PRO A 66 -6.32 -0.71 13.90
C PRO A 66 -6.60 -0.18 12.50
N TYR A 67 -5.65 0.58 11.93
CA TYR A 67 -5.76 1.10 10.56
C TYR A 67 -5.85 -0.05 9.54
N CYS A 68 -4.94 -1.00 9.63
CA CYS A 68 -4.83 -2.14 8.72
C CYS A 68 -5.96 -3.17 8.87
N GLN A 69 -6.69 -3.15 9.99
CA GLN A 69 -7.86 -4.00 10.19
C GLN A 69 -9.13 -3.39 9.58
N LEU A 70 -9.14 -2.07 9.40
CA LEU A 70 -10.28 -1.30 8.89
C LEU A 70 -10.21 -1.07 7.37
N PHE A 71 -9.00 -0.92 6.83
CA PHE A 71 -8.71 -0.59 5.44
C PHE A 71 -7.67 -1.55 4.87
#